data_AF-A0A258HCP7-F1
#
_entry.id   AF-A0A258HCP7-F1
#
_cell.length_a   1.000
_cell.length_b   1.000
_cell.length_c   1.000
_cell.angle_alpha   90.00
_cell.angle_beta   90.00
_cell.angle_gamma   90.00
#
_symmetry.space_group_name_H-M   'P 1'
#
loop_
_entity.id
_entity.type
_entity.pdbx_description
1 polymer ?
#
loop_
_entity_poly.entity_id
_entity_poly.type
_entity_poly.pdbx_seq_one_letter_code
_entity_poly.pdbx_strand_id
1 'polypeptide(L)'
;MDHRFDLHHIQRGIILSLVTSSPLTFTELQPPRIPNNTFSYHLKKLIENGYIEHAPSQSGYIPTRKALKLVAVNGDQKSRVRSPALITMFYITNDEGEVLLLNRNIDPFQGWYSLPSGSVHFGESLDEAAQRELFEKTGIKATKELYSIGILDFQYREEGTDDLFVHALAFLYSFHYSDKKMAINDKPTRFGQLSWSRLGRQHILPEVLAAKEIAQSSEFIKKSLQFVEPAHMPVLTLSDSQK
;
A
#
# COMPACT_ATOMS: atom_id res chain seq x y z
N MET A 1 18.72 16.23 -11.41
CA MET A 1 18.56 15.47 -10.16
C MET A 1 17.62 16.28 -9.30
N ASP A 2 16.43 15.78 -9.01
CA ASP A 2 15.40 16.56 -8.31
C ASP A 2 15.61 16.49 -6.79
N HIS A 3 16.01 17.61 -6.18
CA HIS A 3 16.29 17.74 -4.75
C HIS A 3 15.03 17.80 -3.87
N ARG A 4 13.83 17.61 -4.44
CA ARG A 4 12.53 17.79 -3.75
C ARG A 4 12.18 16.74 -2.68
N PHE A 5 13.01 15.73 -2.45
CA PHE A 5 12.65 14.58 -1.59
C PHE A 5 13.64 14.16 -0.50
N ASP A 6 14.74 14.89 -0.28
CA ASP A 6 15.64 14.60 0.84
C ASP A 6 15.14 15.22 2.14
N LEU A 7 14.04 14.67 2.66
CA LEU A 7 13.57 15.01 4.01
C LEU A 7 14.66 14.70 5.04
N HIS A 8 14.87 15.62 5.96
CA HIS A 8 15.79 15.41 7.08
C HIS A 8 15.32 14.22 7.93
N HIS A 9 16.25 13.50 8.58
CA HIS A 9 15.91 12.31 9.37
C HIS A 9 14.88 12.59 10.47
N ILE A 10 14.91 13.79 11.07
CA ILE A 10 13.90 14.25 12.05
C ILE A 10 12.54 14.38 11.39
N GLN A 11 12.46 14.95 10.19
CA GLN A 11 11.22 15.11 9.45
C GLN A 11 10.61 13.76 9.05
N ARG A 12 11.45 12.83 8.59
CA ARG A 12 11.03 11.44 8.30
C ARG A 12 10.48 10.76 9.55
N GLY A 13 11.14 10.92 10.70
CA GLY A 13 10.68 10.40 11.98
C GLY A 13 9.30 10.93 12.35
N ILE A 14 9.08 12.24 12.24
CA ILE A 14 7.76 12.86 12.53
C ILE A 14 6.67 12.29 11.61
N ILE A 15 6.93 12.22 10.30
CA ILE A 15 5.97 11.66 9.34
C ILE A 15 5.65 10.20 9.66
N LEU A 16 6.66 9.37 9.92
CA LEU A 16 6.47 7.95 10.28
C LEU A 16 5.62 7.79 11.54
N SER A 17 5.87 8.60 12.58
CA SER A 17 5.04 8.59 13.79
C SER A 17 3.58 8.92 13.50
N LEU A 18 3.32 9.99 12.73
CA LEU A 18 1.97 10.43 12.39
C LEU A 18 1.20 9.47 11.47
N VAL A 19 1.89 8.84 10.54
CA VAL A 19 1.32 7.79 9.67
C VAL A 19 0.93 6.57 10.51
N THR A 20 1.75 6.24 11.51
CA THR A 20 1.52 5.06 12.36
C THR A 20 0.41 5.31 13.37
N SER A 21 0.38 6.50 13.94
CA SER A 21 -0.58 6.92 14.95
C SER A 21 -0.82 8.42 14.80
N SER A 22 -2.06 8.82 14.61
CA SER A 22 -2.47 10.21 14.59
C SER A 22 -3.90 10.36 15.14
N PRO A 23 -4.27 11.54 15.68
CA PRO A 23 -3.43 12.73 15.86
C PRO A 23 -2.39 12.56 16.98
N LEU A 24 -1.26 13.26 16.87
CA LEU A 24 -0.24 13.32 17.94
C LEU A 24 0.08 14.78 18.30
N THR A 25 0.24 15.05 19.59
CA THR A 25 0.64 16.35 20.12
C THR A 25 2.13 16.63 19.88
N PHE A 26 2.55 17.88 20.08
CA PHE A 26 3.95 18.27 20.01
C PHE A 26 4.83 17.39 20.92
N THR A 27 4.38 17.17 22.16
CA THR A 27 5.11 16.39 23.17
C THR A 27 5.22 14.91 22.78
N GLU A 28 4.17 14.34 22.19
CA GLU A 28 4.19 12.94 21.74
C GLU A 28 5.07 12.74 20.50
N LEU A 29 5.16 13.75 19.63
CA LEU A 29 6.02 13.70 18.45
C LEU A 29 7.49 13.98 18.74
N GLN A 30 7.81 14.75 19.78
CA GLN A 30 9.18 15.16 20.07
C GLN A 30 10.01 14.00 20.65
N PRO A 31 11.08 13.54 19.96
CA PRO A 31 11.92 12.49 20.50
C PRO A 31 12.76 13.01 21.69
N PRO A 32 13.03 12.21 22.73
CA PRO A 32 13.68 12.67 23.97
C PRO A 32 15.07 13.29 23.79
N ARG A 33 15.78 12.91 22.73
CA ARG A 33 17.16 13.34 22.46
C ARG A 33 17.26 14.54 21.51
N ILE A 34 16.13 15.10 21.07
CA ILE A 34 16.11 16.22 20.11
C ILE A 34 15.77 17.53 20.84
N PRO A 35 16.65 18.56 20.78
CA PRO A 35 16.36 19.87 21.35
C PRO A 35 15.06 20.47 20.81
N ASN A 36 14.30 21.16 21.66
CA ASN A 36 12.99 21.72 21.30
C ASN A 36 13.08 22.64 20.08
N ASN A 37 14.05 23.56 20.04
CA ASN A 37 14.20 24.50 18.92
C ASN A 37 14.46 23.78 17.58
N THR A 38 15.30 22.73 17.60
CA THR A 38 15.58 21.91 16.42
C THR A 38 14.35 21.14 15.96
N PHE A 39 13.61 20.55 16.89
CA PHE A 39 12.37 19.85 16.59
C PHE A 39 11.31 20.80 16.02
N SER A 40 11.08 21.94 16.67
CA SER A 40 10.15 23.00 16.25
C SER A 40 10.45 23.51 14.84
N TYR A 41 11.74 23.68 14.50
CA TYR A 41 12.15 24.07 13.15
C TYR A 41 11.70 23.05 12.10
N HIS A 42 11.94 21.76 12.33
CA HIS A 42 11.56 20.71 11.39
C HIS A 42 10.05 20.51 11.29
N LEU A 43 9.34 20.61 12.41
CA LEU A 43 7.88 20.55 12.46
C LEU A 43 7.25 21.69 11.66
N LYS A 44 7.72 22.94 11.87
CA LYS A 44 7.29 24.11 11.09
C LYS A 44 7.54 23.92 9.60
N LYS A 45 8.72 23.41 9.22
CA LYS A 45 9.03 23.12 7.81
C LYS A 45 8.11 22.07 7.20
N LEU A 46 7.65 21.08 7.97
CA LEU A 46 6.70 20.08 7.46
C LEU A 46 5.31 20.68 7.22
N ILE A 47 4.87 21.59 8.10
CA ILE A 47 3.61 22.33 7.93
C ILE A 47 3.70 23.27 6.72
N GLU A 48 4.75 24.09 6.63
CA GLU A 48 4.99 25.01 5.50
C GLU A 48 5.01 24.30 4.14
N ASN A 49 5.57 23.10 4.09
CA ASN A 49 5.68 22.31 2.85
C ASN A 49 4.48 21.39 2.60
N GLY A 50 3.42 21.48 3.42
CA GLY A 50 2.15 20.77 3.25
C GLY A 50 2.22 19.26 3.51
N TYR A 51 3.18 18.78 4.31
CA TYR A 51 3.27 17.38 4.72
C TYR A 51 2.43 17.07 5.97
N ILE A 52 2.22 18.06 6.83
CA ILE A 52 1.50 17.92 8.09
C ILE A 52 0.56 19.11 8.24
N GLU A 53 -0.60 18.88 8.83
CA GLU A 53 -1.53 19.93 9.22
C GLU A 53 -2.00 19.74 10.67
N HIS A 54 -2.63 20.77 11.23
CA HIS A 54 -3.24 20.67 12.55
C HIS A 54 -4.51 19.82 12.47
N ALA A 55 -4.73 18.97 13.49
CA ALA A 55 -5.97 18.21 13.58
C ALA A 55 -7.19 19.15 13.63
N PRO A 56 -8.38 18.74 13.16
CA PRO A 56 -9.59 19.58 13.21
C PRO A 56 -9.98 20.04 14.61
N SER A 57 -9.65 19.25 15.64
CA SER A 57 -9.83 19.60 17.06
C SER A 57 -8.83 20.65 17.57
N GLN A 58 -7.89 21.09 16.73
CA GLN A 58 -6.69 21.88 17.04
C GLN A 58 -5.74 21.26 18.09
N SER A 59 -6.04 20.05 18.56
CA SER A 59 -5.18 19.29 19.46
C SER A 59 -4.35 18.30 18.64
N GLY A 60 -3.07 18.63 18.47
CA GLY A 60 -2.10 17.80 17.76
C GLY A 60 -2.08 17.99 16.25
N TYR A 61 -1.36 17.09 15.59
CA TYR A 61 -1.01 17.13 14.18
C TYR A 61 -1.47 15.85 13.48
N ILE A 62 -1.80 15.95 12.20
CA ILE A 62 -2.17 14.84 11.33
C ILE A 62 -1.34 14.87 10.03
N PRO A 63 -1.03 13.73 9.42
CA PRO A 63 -0.35 13.70 8.14
C PRO A 63 -1.31 14.12 7.03
N THR A 64 -0.83 14.91 6.07
CA THR A 64 -1.60 15.19 4.85
C THR A 64 -1.49 14.02 3.87
N ARG A 65 -2.33 14.01 2.82
CA ARG A 65 -2.22 13.04 1.71
C ARG A 65 -0.82 13.00 1.11
N LYS A 66 -0.14 14.15 1.05
CA LYS A 66 1.24 14.27 0.58
C LYS A 66 2.24 13.51 1.47
N ALA A 67 2.09 13.56 2.79
CA ALA A 67 2.93 12.76 3.69
C ALA A 67 2.63 11.27 3.62
N LEU A 68 1.35 10.89 3.50
CA LEU A 68 0.94 9.49 3.34
C LEU A 68 1.55 8.84 2.08
N LYS A 69 1.67 9.60 0.99
CA LYS A 69 2.33 9.17 -0.25
C LYS A 69 3.82 8.84 -0.08
N LEU A 70 4.53 9.49 0.85
CA LEU A 70 5.98 9.25 1.06
C LEU A 70 6.30 7.92 1.72
N VAL A 71 5.39 7.41 2.55
CA VAL A 71 5.59 6.19 3.35
C VAL A 71 5.11 4.93 2.63
N ALA A 72 4.16 5.07 1.70
CA ALA A 72 3.58 3.99 0.89
C ALA A 72 4.61 3.09 0.18
N VAL A 73 5.78 3.64 -0.16
CA VAL A 73 6.83 2.98 -0.94
C VAL A 73 7.93 2.38 -0.05
N ASN A 74 8.04 2.80 1.21
CA ASN A 74 9.25 2.63 2.01
C ASN A 74 9.10 1.68 3.20
N GLY A 75 8.11 0.78 3.18
CA GLY A 75 7.74 -0.10 4.29
C GLY A 75 8.90 -0.88 4.94
N ASP A 76 10.04 -1.04 4.24
CA ASP A 76 11.27 -1.61 4.82
C ASP A 76 12.59 -1.01 4.28
N GLN A 77 12.54 0.02 3.43
CA GLN A 77 13.73 0.50 2.71
C GLN A 77 14.41 1.64 3.48
N LYS A 78 15.42 1.29 4.30
CA LYS A 78 16.44 2.25 4.80
C LYS A 78 17.30 2.87 3.67
N SER A 79 17.07 2.45 2.42
CA SER A 79 17.79 2.88 1.23
C SER A 79 17.49 4.34 0.86
N ARG A 80 18.54 5.11 0.55
CA ARG A 80 18.42 6.47 -0.01
C ARG A 80 18.09 6.47 -1.51
N VAL A 81 18.03 5.31 -2.16
CA VAL A 81 17.76 5.16 -3.59
C VAL A 81 16.29 4.76 -3.77
N ARG A 82 15.52 5.58 -4.49
CA ARG A 82 14.17 5.22 -4.92
C ARG A 82 14.28 4.13 -6.00
N SER A 83 13.77 2.95 -5.71
CA SER A 83 13.63 1.85 -6.66
C SER A 83 12.19 1.33 -6.66
N PRO A 84 11.73 0.69 -7.74
CA PRO A 84 10.46 -0.01 -7.73
C PRO A 84 10.43 -1.04 -6.58
N ALA A 85 9.28 -1.17 -5.92
CA ALA A 85 9.05 -2.26 -4.98
C ALA A 85 8.93 -3.59 -5.76
N LEU A 86 9.63 -4.63 -5.31
CA LEU A 86 9.47 -5.99 -5.83
C LEU A 86 8.47 -6.72 -4.95
N ILE A 87 7.33 -7.11 -5.53
CA ILE A 87 6.24 -7.73 -4.77
C ILE A 87 5.72 -8.99 -5.45
N THR A 88 5.21 -9.91 -4.66
CA THR A 88 4.32 -10.98 -5.12
C THR A 88 2.88 -10.50 -5.03
N MET A 89 2.04 -10.83 -6.01
CA MET A 89 0.63 -10.46 -6.04
C MET A 89 -0.21 -11.68 -6.44
N PHE A 90 -1.36 -11.88 -5.79
CA PHE A 90 -2.15 -13.10 -5.94
C PHE A 90 -3.53 -12.80 -6.50
N TYR A 91 -3.82 -13.33 -7.69
CA TYR A 91 -5.17 -13.36 -8.26
C TYR A 91 -5.83 -14.70 -7.90
N ILE A 92 -6.59 -14.69 -6.80
CA ILE A 92 -7.19 -15.89 -6.23
C ILE A 92 -8.69 -15.89 -6.54
N THR A 93 -9.18 -16.97 -7.15
CA THR A 93 -10.60 -17.14 -7.48
C THR A 93 -11.24 -18.29 -6.72
N ASN A 94 -12.57 -18.30 -6.58
CA ASN A 94 -13.33 -19.45 -6.06
C ASN A 94 -14.31 -20.02 -7.09
N ASP A 95 -14.95 -21.14 -6.75
CA ASP A 95 -16.00 -21.80 -7.58
C ASP A 95 -17.19 -20.90 -7.91
N GLU A 96 -17.41 -19.83 -7.14
CA GLU A 96 -18.53 -18.88 -7.32
C GLU A 96 -18.19 -17.72 -8.27
N GLY A 97 -16.98 -17.75 -8.85
CA GLY A 97 -16.48 -16.72 -9.77
C GLY A 97 -16.07 -15.42 -9.07
N GLU A 98 -15.84 -15.47 -7.77
CA GLU A 98 -15.39 -14.33 -6.96
C GLU A 98 -13.87 -14.28 -6.89
N VAL A 99 -13.34 -13.09 -6.56
CA VAL A 99 -11.91 -12.84 -6.35
C VAL A 99 -11.67 -12.51 -4.89
N LEU A 100 -10.61 -13.06 -4.31
CA LEU A 100 -10.21 -12.71 -2.96
C LEU A 100 -9.53 -11.34 -2.96
N LEU A 101 -10.14 -10.37 -2.30
CA LEU A 101 -9.66 -8.98 -2.24
C LEU A 101 -9.31 -8.59 -0.81
N LEU A 102 -8.27 -7.76 -0.67
CA LEU A 102 -7.94 -7.05 0.56
C LEU A 102 -8.63 -5.69 0.55
N ASN A 103 -9.59 -5.49 1.46
CA ASN A 103 -10.09 -4.16 1.79
C ASN A 103 -9.04 -3.44 2.64
N ARG A 104 -8.38 -2.44 2.07
CA ARG A 104 -7.19 -1.78 2.65
C ARG A 104 -7.55 -0.96 3.87
N ASN A 105 -6.80 -1.13 4.94
CA ASN A 105 -6.86 -0.26 6.13
C ASN A 105 -5.61 0.64 6.24
N ILE A 106 -4.92 0.86 5.13
CA ILE A 106 -3.68 1.63 5.06
C ILE A 106 -3.74 2.64 3.92
N ASP A 107 -3.07 3.77 4.14
CA ASP A 107 -2.87 4.79 3.13
C ASP A 107 -1.71 4.50 2.17
N PRO A 108 -1.71 5.12 0.97
CA PRO A 108 -2.85 5.78 0.33
C PRO A 108 -3.92 4.75 -0.05
N PHE A 109 -5.14 5.22 -0.31
CA PHE A 109 -6.28 4.38 -0.69
C PHE A 109 -6.79 3.47 0.45
N GLN A 110 -6.85 3.97 1.68
CA GLN A 110 -7.64 3.33 2.72
C GLN A 110 -9.11 3.19 2.24
N GLY A 111 -9.72 2.04 2.51
CA GLY A 111 -11.07 1.69 2.06
C GLY A 111 -11.17 1.19 0.62
N TRP A 112 -10.06 1.18 -0.14
CA TRP A 112 -10.03 0.60 -1.49
C TRP A 112 -9.70 -0.89 -1.44
N TYR A 113 -10.12 -1.60 -2.49
CA TYR A 113 -9.83 -3.01 -2.67
C TYR A 113 -8.58 -3.22 -3.52
N SER A 114 -7.69 -4.08 -3.02
CA SER A 114 -6.46 -4.51 -3.67
C SER A 114 -6.37 -6.03 -3.70
N LEU A 115 -5.44 -6.58 -4.46
CA LEU A 115 -5.11 -8.01 -4.36
C LEU A 115 -4.20 -8.26 -3.14
N PRO A 116 -4.32 -9.43 -2.48
CA PRO A 116 -3.31 -9.89 -1.54
C PRO A 116 -1.93 -9.82 -2.21
N SER A 117 -0.99 -9.20 -1.51
CA SER A 117 0.36 -8.97 -2.01
C SER A 117 1.34 -8.77 -0.86
N GLY A 118 2.63 -8.89 -1.17
CA GLY A 118 3.69 -8.73 -0.20
C GLY A 118 5.07 -8.64 -0.82
N SER A 119 6.06 -8.25 -0.02
CA SER A 119 7.39 -7.92 -0.53
C SER A 119 8.24 -9.15 -0.73
N VAL A 120 9.09 -9.11 -1.76
CA VAL A 120 10.18 -10.07 -1.92
C VAL A 120 11.35 -9.59 -1.06
N HIS A 121 11.79 -10.42 -0.13
CA HIS A 121 12.91 -10.14 0.76
C HIS A 121 14.26 -10.49 0.12
N PHE A 122 15.33 -9.88 0.63
CA PHE A 122 16.67 -10.23 0.20
C PHE A 122 17.03 -11.65 0.65
N GLY A 123 17.51 -12.47 -0.28
CA GLY A 123 17.98 -13.83 0.00
C GLY A 123 16.94 -14.94 -0.20
N GLU A 124 15.71 -14.60 -0.59
CA GLU A 124 14.70 -15.58 -1.05
C GLU A 124 14.50 -15.51 -2.57
N SER A 125 14.11 -16.63 -3.15
CA SER A 125 13.60 -16.74 -4.52
C SER A 125 12.17 -16.21 -4.61
N LEU A 126 11.70 -15.94 -5.84
CA LEU A 126 10.32 -15.51 -6.07
C LEU A 126 9.29 -16.55 -5.61
N ASP A 127 9.59 -17.83 -5.80
CA ASP A 127 8.69 -18.91 -5.39
C ASP A 127 8.63 -19.06 -3.87
N GLU A 128 9.76 -18.90 -3.18
CA GLU A 128 9.80 -18.85 -1.70
C GLU A 128 8.98 -17.67 -1.17
N ALA A 129 9.17 -16.47 -1.75
CA ALA A 129 8.39 -15.28 -1.42
C ALA A 129 6.90 -15.50 -1.64
N ALA A 130 6.52 -16.08 -2.78
CA ALA A 130 5.13 -16.32 -3.16
C ALA A 130 4.45 -17.31 -2.20
N GLN A 131 5.12 -18.41 -1.85
CA GLN A 131 4.59 -19.37 -0.88
C GLN A 131 4.44 -18.77 0.53
N ARG A 132 5.45 -18.01 0.97
CA ARG A 132 5.44 -17.33 2.27
C ARG A 132 4.31 -16.31 2.35
N GLU A 133 4.23 -15.38 1.41
CA GLU A 133 3.21 -14.32 1.41
C GLU A 133 1.81 -14.88 1.21
N LEU A 134 1.62 -15.89 0.36
CA LEU A 134 0.33 -16.56 0.22
C LEU A 134 -0.13 -17.13 1.57
N PHE A 135 0.74 -17.88 2.25
CA PHE A 135 0.42 -18.47 3.54
C PHE A 135 0.18 -17.42 4.63
N GLU A 136 1.04 -16.41 4.75
CA GLU A 136 0.90 -15.36 5.77
C GLU A 136 -0.39 -14.54 5.61
N LYS A 137 -0.74 -14.16 4.38
CA LYS A 137 -1.91 -13.32 4.12
C LYS A 137 -3.21 -14.11 4.16
N THR A 138 -3.21 -15.33 3.63
CA THR A 138 -4.46 -16.06 3.35
C THR A 138 -4.61 -17.35 4.13
N GLY A 139 -3.54 -17.88 4.73
CA GLY A 139 -3.53 -19.21 5.36
C GLY A 139 -3.40 -20.38 4.37
N ILE A 140 -3.42 -20.11 3.06
CA ILE A 140 -3.36 -21.14 2.00
C ILE A 140 -1.94 -21.71 1.90
N LYS A 141 -1.83 -23.04 1.88
CA LYS A 141 -0.58 -23.77 1.62
C LYS A 141 -0.67 -24.46 0.26
N ALA A 142 -0.28 -23.78 -0.81
CA ALA A 142 -0.50 -24.24 -2.17
C ALA A 142 0.79 -24.32 -3.00
N THR A 143 1.52 -25.43 -2.88
CA THR A 143 2.80 -25.58 -3.59
C THR A 143 2.68 -26.04 -5.04
N LYS A 144 1.55 -26.63 -5.46
CA LYS A 144 1.38 -27.20 -6.82
C LYS A 144 0.40 -26.46 -7.71
N GLU A 145 -0.53 -25.73 -7.11
CA GLU A 145 -1.63 -25.05 -7.79
C GLU A 145 -1.39 -23.54 -7.93
N LEU A 146 -0.32 -23.03 -7.30
CA LEU A 146 0.12 -21.65 -7.45
C LEU A 146 1.07 -21.57 -8.64
N TYR A 147 0.70 -20.83 -9.68
CA TYR A 147 1.54 -20.65 -10.87
C TYR A 147 1.66 -19.17 -11.23
N SER A 148 2.85 -18.80 -11.70
CA SER A 148 3.11 -17.44 -12.17
C SER A 148 2.42 -17.22 -13.52
N ILE A 149 1.66 -16.14 -13.63
CA ILE A 149 0.90 -15.79 -14.84
C ILE A 149 1.41 -14.52 -15.53
N GLY A 150 2.30 -13.77 -14.88
CA GLY A 150 2.83 -12.57 -15.50
C GLY A 150 3.57 -11.62 -14.57
N ILE A 151 3.93 -10.48 -15.13
CA ILE A 151 4.54 -9.35 -14.42
C ILE A 151 3.69 -8.11 -14.69
N LEU A 152 3.28 -7.44 -13.63
CA LEU A 152 2.65 -6.12 -13.71
C LEU A 152 3.61 -5.05 -13.19
N ASP A 153 4.00 -4.15 -14.08
CA ASP A 153 4.72 -2.91 -13.77
C ASP A 153 3.68 -1.79 -13.59
N PHE A 154 3.48 -1.29 -12.38
CA PHE A 154 2.49 -0.24 -12.14
C PHE A 154 3.02 0.97 -11.40
N GLN A 155 2.56 2.14 -11.83
CA GLN A 155 3.05 3.45 -11.38
C GLN A 155 1.89 4.41 -11.11
N TYR A 156 1.85 4.99 -9.89
CA TYR A 156 0.83 5.96 -9.50
C TYR A 156 1.44 7.35 -9.33
N ARG A 157 0.83 8.32 -10.02
CA ARG A 157 1.26 9.72 -10.05
C ARG A 157 0.13 10.63 -9.59
N GLU A 158 0.47 11.72 -8.94
CA GLU A 158 -0.52 12.76 -8.62
C GLU A 158 -0.72 13.69 -9.82
N GLU A 159 -1.99 13.94 -10.18
CA GLU A 159 -2.38 14.81 -11.28
C GLU A 159 -1.77 16.21 -11.14
N GLY A 160 -1.24 16.75 -12.24
CA GLY A 160 -0.63 18.08 -12.26
C GLY A 160 0.73 18.16 -11.55
N THR A 161 1.31 17.04 -11.14
CA THR A 161 2.63 16.98 -10.49
C THR A 161 3.52 15.91 -11.13
N ASP A 162 4.82 15.95 -10.82
CA ASP A 162 5.76 14.88 -11.13
C ASP A 162 5.86 13.83 -10.00
N ASP A 163 4.97 13.88 -8.99
CA ASP A 163 5.05 13.04 -7.81
C ASP A 163 4.61 11.61 -8.13
N LEU A 164 5.59 10.76 -8.43
CA LEU A 164 5.47 9.29 -8.46
C LEU A 164 5.51 8.75 -7.02
N PHE A 165 4.36 8.28 -6.53
CA PHE A 165 4.20 7.83 -5.15
C PHE A 165 3.90 6.34 -5.00
N VAL A 166 3.69 5.61 -6.10
CA VAL A 166 3.76 4.14 -6.14
C VAL A 166 4.54 3.75 -7.39
N HIS A 167 5.49 2.84 -7.25
CA HIS A 167 6.13 2.15 -8.36
C HIS A 167 6.45 0.74 -7.92
N ALA A 168 5.81 -0.25 -8.51
CA ALA A 168 6.00 -1.64 -8.15
C ALA A 168 6.11 -2.53 -9.39
N LEU A 169 6.98 -3.53 -9.28
CA LEU A 169 7.02 -4.68 -10.18
C LEU A 169 6.41 -5.85 -9.42
N ALA A 170 5.19 -6.20 -9.79
CA ALA A 170 4.46 -7.31 -9.21
C ALA A 170 4.64 -8.58 -10.05
N PHE A 171 5.17 -9.61 -9.42
CA PHE A 171 5.12 -10.97 -9.94
C PHE A 171 3.75 -11.55 -9.61
N LEU A 172 2.92 -11.74 -10.63
CA LEU A 172 1.54 -12.13 -10.48
C LEU A 172 1.41 -13.65 -10.51
N TYR A 173 0.71 -14.18 -9.52
CA TYR A 173 0.40 -15.60 -9.38
C TYR A 173 -1.10 -15.81 -9.39
N SER A 174 -1.55 -16.89 -10.01
CA SER A 174 -2.93 -17.34 -10.00
C SER A 174 -3.10 -18.54 -9.09
N PHE A 175 -4.22 -18.60 -8.40
CA PHE A 175 -4.64 -19.76 -7.61
C PHE A 175 -6.15 -19.89 -7.67
N HIS A 176 -6.65 -21.12 -7.83
CA HIS A 176 -8.07 -21.40 -7.81
C HIS A 176 -8.43 -22.17 -6.53
N TYR A 177 -9.22 -21.54 -5.67
CA TYR A 177 -9.66 -22.07 -4.40
C TYR A 177 -10.94 -22.90 -4.58
N SER A 178 -10.80 -24.22 -4.46
CA SER A 178 -11.92 -25.18 -4.55
C SER A 178 -12.15 -25.99 -3.26
N ASP A 179 -11.18 -26.01 -2.33
CA ASP A 179 -11.31 -26.77 -1.08
C ASP A 179 -12.03 -25.97 0.01
N LYS A 180 -13.33 -26.20 0.17
CA LYS A 180 -14.15 -25.57 1.23
C LYS A 180 -13.69 -25.85 2.66
N LYS A 181 -12.76 -26.79 2.90
CA LYS A 181 -12.18 -27.06 4.22
C LYS A 181 -10.97 -26.20 4.54
N MET A 182 -10.37 -25.52 3.56
CA MET A 182 -9.16 -24.72 3.76
C MET A 182 -9.51 -23.32 4.28
N ALA A 183 -9.62 -23.15 5.60
CA ALA A 183 -9.94 -21.83 6.17
C ALA A 183 -9.02 -20.72 5.64
N ILE A 184 -9.62 -19.66 5.09
CA ILE A 184 -8.90 -18.44 4.73
C ILE A 184 -8.76 -17.57 5.98
N ASN A 185 -7.57 -17.00 6.18
CA ASN A 185 -7.32 -16.03 7.22
C ASN A 185 -7.95 -14.68 6.86
N ASP A 186 -9.24 -14.54 7.15
CA ASP A 186 -10.04 -13.33 6.91
C ASP A 186 -10.07 -12.37 8.11
N LYS A 187 -9.22 -12.62 9.12
CA LYS A 187 -9.14 -11.77 10.30
C LYS A 187 -8.63 -10.38 9.90
N PRO A 188 -9.23 -9.30 10.43
CA PRO A 188 -8.71 -7.96 10.23
C PRO A 188 -7.24 -7.87 10.67
N THR A 189 -6.41 -7.33 9.79
CA THR A 189 -5.00 -7.03 10.06
C THR A 189 -4.78 -5.52 10.02
N ARG A 190 -3.58 -5.06 10.40
CA ARG A 190 -3.20 -3.65 10.21
C ARG A 190 -3.29 -3.20 8.75
N PHE A 191 -3.14 -4.11 7.79
CA PHE A 191 -3.14 -3.80 6.36
C PHE A 191 -4.55 -3.77 5.75
N GLY A 192 -5.52 -4.42 6.41
CA GLY A 192 -6.84 -4.62 5.86
C GLY A 192 -7.45 -5.96 6.23
N GLN A 193 -8.62 -6.22 5.67
CA GLN A 193 -9.37 -7.47 5.84
C GLN A 193 -9.61 -8.14 4.48
N LEU A 194 -9.40 -9.46 4.41
CA LEU A 194 -9.70 -10.23 3.21
C LEU A 194 -11.20 -10.50 3.10
N SER A 195 -11.72 -10.45 1.89
CA SER A 195 -13.11 -10.82 1.58
C SER A 195 -13.23 -11.31 0.15
N TRP A 196 -14.13 -12.26 -0.09
CA TRP A 196 -14.52 -12.66 -1.43
C TRP A 196 -15.43 -11.60 -2.06
N SER A 197 -15.18 -11.28 -3.33
CA SER A 197 -15.97 -10.26 -4.03
C SER A 197 -15.98 -10.45 -5.54
N ARG A 198 -17.10 -10.08 -6.18
CA ARG A 198 -17.17 -9.89 -7.64
C ARG A 198 -16.60 -8.53 -8.01
N LEU A 199 -15.83 -8.46 -9.10
CA LEU A 199 -15.12 -7.25 -9.58
C LEU A 199 -16.02 -6.16 -10.20
N GLY A 200 -17.22 -5.93 -9.64
CA GLY A 200 -18.13 -4.85 -10.03
C GLY A 200 -18.29 -3.76 -8.96
N ARG A 201 -17.53 -3.83 -7.85
CA ARG A 201 -17.58 -2.84 -6.77
C ARG A 201 -16.88 -1.54 -7.16
N GLN A 202 -17.30 -0.43 -6.54
CA GLN A 202 -16.54 0.83 -6.56
C GLN A 202 -15.25 0.71 -5.72
N HIS A 203 -14.30 1.61 -5.93
CA HIS A 203 -13.03 1.68 -5.18
C HIS A 203 -12.13 0.45 -5.30
N ILE A 204 -12.09 -0.18 -6.48
CA ILE A 204 -11.10 -1.22 -6.81
C ILE A 204 -9.87 -0.52 -7.40
N LEU A 205 -8.68 -0.85 -6.91
CA LEU A 205 -7.46 -0.27 -7.46
C LEU A 205 -7.18 -0.80 -8.89
N PRO A 206 -6.61 0.04 -9.79
CA PRO A 206 -6.40 -0.30 -11.20
C PRO A 206 -5.62 -1.59 -11.47
N GLU A 207 -4.64 -1.94 -10.64
CA GLU A 207 -3.83 -3.15 -10.76
C GLU A 207 -4.65 -4.44 -10.62
N VAL A 208 -5.77 -4.41 -9.90
CA VAL A 208 -6.68 -5.56 -9.77
C VAL A 208 -7.34 -5.88 -11.11
N LEU A 209 -7.75 -4.85 -11.86
CA LEU A 209 -8.35 -5.03 -13.18
C LEU A 209 -7.31 -5.51 -14.19
N ALA A 210 -6.10 -4.95 -14.14
CA ALA A 210 -4.99 -5.43 -14.97
C ALA A 210 -4.64 -6.89 -14.68
N ALA A 211 -4.63 -7.30 -13.40
CA ALA A 211 -4.40 -8.67 -13.00
C ALA A 211 -5.50 -9.64 -13.48
N LYS A 212 -6.77 -9.20 -13.46
CA LYS A 212 -7.88 -9.97 -14.04
C LYS A 212 -7.64 -10.25 -15.52
N GLU A 213 -7.27 -9.24 -16.29
CA GLU A 213 -7.00 -9.40 -17.73
C GLU A 213 -5.83 -10.36 -17.97
N ILE A 214 -4.76 -10.28 -17.17
CA ILE A 214 -3.64 -11.23 -17.24
C ILE A 214 -4.09 -12.64 -16.87
N ALA A 215 -4.90 -12.81 -15.83
CA ALA A 215 -5.38 -14.12 -15.39
C ALA A 215 -6.34 -14.79 -16.40
N GLN A 216 -6.95 -14.01 -17.31
CA GLN A 216 -7.78 -14.51 -18.39
C GLN A 216 -6.98 -14.92 -19.64
N SER A 217 -5.67 -14.64 -19.66
CA SER A 217 -4.74 -15.07 -20.71
C SER A 217 -4.30 -16.52 -20.51
N SER A 218 -4.06 -17.22 -21.62
CA SER A 218 -3.38 -18.53 -21.62
C SER A 218 -1.86 -18.44 -21.63
N GLU A 219 -1.30 -17.24 -21.78
CA GLU A 219 0.13 -16.97 -21.86
C GLU A 219 0.62 -16.12 -20.69
N PHE A 220 1.91 -16.23 -20.38
CA PHE A 220 2.58 -15.35 -19.45
C PHE A 220 2.64 -13.93 -20.02
N ILE A 221 2.01 -12.96 -19.36
CA ILE A 221 1.94 -11.58 -19.84
C ILE A 221 2.80 -10.66 -18.98
N LYS A 222 3.60 -9.81 -19.64
CA LYS A 222 4.11 -8.59 -19.04
C LYS A 222 3.19 -7.43 -19.42
N LYS A 223 2.72 -6.66 -18.44
CA LYS A 223 1.91 -5.45 -18.65
C LYS A 223 2.46 -4.28 -17.85
N SER A 224 2.36 -3.08 -18.41
CA SER A 224 2.63 -1.83 -17.68
C SER A 224 1.33 -1.04 -17.51
N LEU A 225 1.15 -0.43 -16.34
CA LEU A 225 -0.02 0.34 -15.95
C LEU A 225 0.42 1.67 -15.35
N GLN A 226 -0.17 2.76 -15.83
CA GLN A 226 0.00 4.08 -15.23
C GLN A 226 -1.35 4.58 -14.75
N PHE A 227 -1.41 5.01 -13.50
CA PHE A 227 -2.60 5.64 -12.93
C PHE A 227 -2.25 7.04 -12.46
N VAL A 228 -3.09 8.00 -12.85
CA VAL A 228 -3.01 9.39 -12.43
C VAL A 228 -4.12 9.61 -11.42
N GLU A 229 -3.74 9.80 -10.15
CA GLU A 229 -4.66 10.13 -9.08
C GLU A 229 -5.06 11.61 -9.17
N PRO A 230 -6.36 11.94 -9.24
CA PRO A 230 -6.82 13.33 -9.29
C PRO A 230 -6.37 14.14 -8.07
N ALA A 231 -5.97 15.40 -8.28
CA ALA A 231 -5.37 16.25 -7.24
C ALA A 231 -6.30 16.55 -6.04
N HIS A 232 -7.61 16.37 -6.20
CA HIS A 232 -8.63 16.69 -5.19
C HIS A 232 -9.36 15.47 -4.65
N MET A 233 -8.75 14.28 -4.72
CA MET A 233 -9.36 13.12 -4.09
C MET A 233 -9.43 13.34 -2.57
N PRO A 234 -10.63 13.40 -1.95
CA PRO A 234 -10.74 13.57 -0.51
C PRO A 234 -10.00 12.42 0.20
N VAL A 235 -9.39 12.72 1.35
CA VAL A 235 -8.94 11.67 2.27
C VAL A 235 -10.21 10.89 2.63
N LEU A 236 -10.27 9.62 2.26
CA LEU A 236 -11.41 8.77 2.62
C LEU A 236 -11.32 8.50 4.13
N THR A 237 -11.77 9.46 4.92
CA THR A 237 -12.04 9.26 6.35
C THR A 237 -13.21 8.29 6.45
N LEU A 238 -13.04 7.21 7.23
CA LEU A 238 -14.00 6.13 7.46
C LEU A 238 -15.35 6.55 8.11
N SER A 239 -15.80 7.80 7.99
CA SER A 239 -17.08 8.21 8.56
C SER A 239 -18.30 7.86 7.70
N ASP A 240 -18.14 7.59 6.39
CA ASP A 240 -19.29 7.63 5.48
C ASP A 240 -19.71 6.27 4.88
N SER A 241 -19.15 5.16 5.36
CA SER A 241 -19.54 3.81 4.88
C SER A 241 -20.36 2.98 5.88
N GLN A 242 -21.03 3.63 6.83
CA GLN A 242 -22.19 3.02 7.52
C GLN A 242 -23.47 3.73 7.10
N LYS A 243 -24.00 3.36 5.93
CA LYS A 243 -25.42 3.42 5.58
C LYS A 243 -25.71 2.54 4.38
#